data_AF-A0A2E1J0P2-F1
#
_entry.id   AF-A0A2E1J0P2-F1
#
_cell.length_a   1.000
_cell.length_b   1.000
_cell.length_c   1.000
_cell.angle_alpha   90.00
_cell.angle_beta   90.00
_cell.angle_gamma   90.00
#
_symmetry.space_group_name_H-M   'P 1'
#
loop_
_entity.id
_entity.type
_entity.pdbx_description
1 polymer ?
#
loop_
_entity_poly.entity_id
_entity_poly.type
_entity_poly.pdbx_seq_one_letter_code
_entity_poly.pdbx_strand_id
1 'polypeptide(L)'
;VAPHWGKGKRPEIWDIAIDGFNKVLDEDLHFGGWIQKAVDSYVFDGVPLSYQEARIYHWHEQVDKIIGLNRIPNDLKVEPKITEEWTHPNDNKKRLEEYRNFKNS
;
A
#
# COMPACT_ATOMS: atom_id res chain seq x y z
N VAL A 1 3.46 13.49 16.62
CA VAL A 1 3.59 14.24 15.35
C VAL A 1 4.65 15.31 15.55
N ALA A 2 5.70 15.32 14.72
CA ALA A 2 6.77 16.31 14.83
C ALA A 2 6.35 17.64 14.19
N PRO A 3 6.60 18.80 14.83
CA PRO A 3 6.08 20.08 14.38
C PRO A 3 6.88 20.65 13.20
N HIS A 4 6.21 21.34 12.28
CA HIS A 4 6.87 22.09 11.20
C HIS A 4 7.71 23.24 11.78
N TRP A 5 8.89 23.52 11.20
CA TRP A 5 9.84 24.50 11.75
C TRP A 5 10.18 25.70 10.84
N GLY A 6 9.62 25.74 9.62
CA GLY A 6 9.75 26.89 8.72
C GLY A 6 11.20 27.24 8.39
N LYS A 7 11.57 28.53 8.50
CA LYS A 7 12.95 29.01 8.34
C LYS A 7 13.77 28.96 9.65
N GLY A 8 13.18 28.49 10.75
CA GLY A 8 13.83 28.39 12.06
C GLY A 8 14.72 27.16 12.20
N LYS A 9 15.33 26.99 13.37
CA LYS A 9 16.11 25.79 13.68
C LYS A 9 15.20 24.57 13.79
N ARG A 10 15.60 23.44 13.20
CA ARG A 10 14.90 22.16 13.31
C ARG A 10 14.80 21.71 14.78
N PRO A 11 13.60 21.37 15.29
CA PRO A 11 13.41 20.79 16.62
C PRO A 11 14.09 19.41 16.76
N GLU A 12 14.68 19.12 17.92
CA GLU A 12 15.37 17.84 18.21
C GLU A 12 14.49 16.60 18.01
N ILE A 13 13.17 16.71 18.21
CA ILE A 13 12.25 15.58 17.98
C ILE A 13 12.31 15.05 16.54
N TRP A 14 12.74 15.86 15.57
CA TRP A 14 12.97 15.41 14.20
C TRP A 14 14.17 14.50 14.06
N ASP A 15 15.20 14.64 14.90
CA ASP A 15 16.35 13.75 14.86
C ASP A 15 15.93 12.33 15.24
N ILE A 16 15.07 12.19 16.24
CA ILE A 16 14.46 10.91 16.65
C ILE A 16 13.54 10.37 15.55
N ALA A 17 12.71 11.22 14.94
CA ALA A 17 11.79 10.79 13.88
C ALA A 17 12.55 10.31 12.64
N ILE A 18 13.62 11.00 12.25
CA ILE A 18 14.47 10.63 11.11
C ILE A 18 15.23 9.34 11.41
N ASP A 19 15.79 9.18 12.60
CA ASP A 19 16.49 7.94 12.99
C ASP A 19 15.55 6.72 12.93
N GLY A 20 14.34 6.87 13.48
CA GLY A 20 13.32 5.81 13.40
C GLY A 20 12.90 5.50 11.97
N PHE A 21 12.71 6.53 11.14
CA PHE A 21 12.37 6.37 9.73
C PHE A 21 13.47 5.66 8.94
N ASN A 22 14.73 6.05 9.14
CA ASN A 22 15.87 5.44 8.47
C ASN A 22 15.97 3.94 8.81
N LYS A 23 15.75 3.55 10.06
CA LYS A 23 15.78 2.13 10.47
C LYS A 23 14.72 1.29 9.75
N VAL A 24 13.49 1.81 9.65
CA VAL A 24 12.40 1.12 8.95
C VAL A 24 12.68 1.06 7.45
N LEU A 25 13.21 2.13 6.86
CA LEU A 25 13.61 2.13 5.45
C LEU A 25 14.73 1.13 5.16
N ASP A 26 15.72 1.02 6.04
CA ASP A 26 16.82 0.06 5.89
C ASP A 26 16.30 -1.38 5.96
N GLU A 27 15.34 -1.65 6.85
CA GLU A 27 14.63 -2.93 6.93
C GLU A 27 13.90 -3.23 5.61
N ASP A 28 13.07 -2.29 5.11
CA ASP A 28 12.34 -2.43 3.86
C ASP A 28 13.28 -2.67 2.65
N LEU A 29 14.42 -1.97 2.61
CA LEU A 29 15.42 -2.13 1.55
C LEU A 29 16.05 -3.53 1.57
N HIS A 30 16.33 -4.06 2.76
CA HIS A 30 16.88 -5.41 2.90
C HIS A 30 15.88 -6.46 2.41
N PHE A 31 14.61 -6.37 2.83
CA PHE A 31 13.56 -7.28 2.39
C PHE A 31 13.30 -7.19 0.88
N GLY A 32 13.26 -5.98 0.32
CA GLY A 32 13.07 -5.76 -1.12
C GLY A 32 14.13 -6.45 -1.97
N GLY A 33 15.39 -6.47 -1.51
CA GLY A 33 16.48 -7.18 -2.20
C GLY A 33 16.27 -8.70 -2.25
N TRP A 34 15.67 -9.29 -1.22
CA TRP A 34 15.33 -10.73 -1.22
C TRP A 34 14.13 -11.04 -2.10
N ILE A 35 13.11 -10.17 -2.08
CA ILE A 35 11.94 -10.30 -2.95
C ILE A 35 12.37 -10.25 -4.41
N GLN A 36 13.24 -9.31 -4.79
CA GLN A 36 13.73 -9.22 -6.17
C GLN A 36 14.46 -10.49 -6.60
N LYS A 37 15.32 -11.04 -5.75
CA LYS A 37 16.00 -12.32 -6.04
C LYS A 37 15.02 -13.48 -6.22
N ALA A 38 13.93 -13.49 -5.46
CA ALA A 38 12.88 -14.51 -5.62
C ALA A 38 12.15 -14.33 -6.95
N VAL A 39 11.78 -13.10 -7.31
CA VAL A 39 11.13 -12.75 -8.59
C VAL A 39 11.99 -13.11 -9.79
N ASP A 40 13.31 -12.88 -9.71
CA ASP A 40 14.25 -13.22 -10.79
C ASP A 40 14.49 -14.74 -10.92
N SER A 41 13.98 -15.54 -9.97
CA SER A 41 14.12 -16.99 -10.01
C SER A 41 13.09 -17.61 -10.97
N TYR A 42 13.53 -18.64 -11.71
CA TYR A 42 12.70 -19.31 -12.71
C TYR A 42 11.43 -20.00 -12.15
N VAL A 43 11.33 -20.18 -10.83
CA VAL A 43 10.26 -20.94 -10.17
C VAL A 43 9.23 -20.03 -9.50
N PHE A 44 9.40 -18.71 -9.60
CA PHE A 44 8.52 -17.77 -8.94
C PHE A 44 7.38 -17.32 -9.86
N ASP A 45 6.20 -17.89 -9.64
CA ASP A 45 4.98 -17.55 -10.38
C ASP A 45 4.18 -16.40 -9.73
N GLY A 46 4.63 -15.90 -8.57
CA GLY A 46 4.00 -14.81 -7.82
C GLY A 46 3.66 -15.16 -6.36
N VAL A 47 3.13 -14.18 -5.62
CA VAL A 47 2.63 -14.36 -4.25
C VAL A 47 1.11 -14.13 -4.24
N PRO A 48 0.30 -15.11 -3.77
CA PRO A 48 -1.13 -14.87 -3.59
C PRO A 48 -1.34 -13.82 -2.50
N LEU A 49 -2.02 -12.73 -2.84
CA LEU A 49 -2.30 -11.65 -1.90
C LEU A 49 -3.53 -11.95 -1.05
N SER A 50 -3.41 -11.67 0.24
CA SER A 50 -4.51 -11.77 1.20
C SER A 50 -5.27 -10.44 1.33
N TYR A 51 -6.38 -10.44 2.09
CA TYR A 51 -7.14 -9.22 2.38
C TYR A 51 -6.29 -8.11 3.02
N GLN A 52 -5.27 -8.46 3.82
CA GLN A 52 -4.39 -7.47 4.46
C GLN A 52 -3.57 -6.68 3.42
N GLU A 53 -3.35 -7.27 2.25
CA GLU A 53 -2.57 -6.72 1.14
C GLU A 53 -3.47 -6.10 0.06
N ALA A 54 -4.76 -5.87 0.35
CA ALA A 54 -5.70 -5.26 -0.59
C ALA A 54 -5.21 -3.91 -1.17
N ARG A 55 -4.38 -3.15 -0.42
CA ARG A 55 -3.75 -1.92 -0.94
C ARG A 55 -2.70 -2.19 -2.01
N ILE A 56 -1.93 -3.27 -1.91
CA ILE A 56 -0.97 -3.70 -2.93
C ILE A 56 -1.74 -4.13 -4.18
N TYR A 57 -2.83 -4.90 -4.01
CA TYR A 57 -3.70 -5.28 -5.11
C TYR A 57 -4.29 -4.06 -5.83
N HIS A 58 -4.84 -3.10 -5.08
CA HIS A 58 -5.37 -1.87 -5.64
C HIS A 58 -4.30 -1.06 -6.39
N TRP A 59 -3.05 -1.07 -5.91
CA TRP A 59 -1.93 -0.45 -6.63
C TRP A 59 -1.69 -1.11 -7.99
N HIS A 60 -1.71 -2.44 -8.10
CA HIS A 60 -1.61 -3.12 -9.40
C HIS A 60 -2.74 -2.71 -10.36
N GLU A 61 -3.98 -2.60 -9.88
CA GLU A 61 -5.09 -2.11 -10.71
C GLU A 61 -4.85 -0.68 -11.23
N GLN A 62 -4.18 0.19 -10.45
CA GLN A 62 -3.82 1.54 -10.90
C GLN A 62 -2.67 1.51 -11.89
N VAL A 63 -1.67 0.65 -11.69
CA VAL A 63 -0.58 0.45 -12.65
C VAL A 63 -1.16 0.02 -14.01
N ASP A 64 -2.11 -0.91 -14.02
CA ASP A 64 -2.77 -1.35 -15.26
C ASP A 64 -3.47 -0.19 -15.99
N LYS A 65 -4.12 0.71 -15.25
CA LYS A 65 -4.75 1.91 -15.80
C LYS A 65 -3.73 2.92 -16.33
N ILE A 66 -2.60 3.10 -15.64
CA ILE A 66 -1.52 4.03 -16.02
C ILE A 66 -0.86 3.57 -17.33
N ILE A 67 -0.57 2.28 -17.45
CA ILE A 67 -0.03 1.69 -18.69
C ILE A 67 -1.07 1.79 -19.82
N GLY A 68 -2.33 1.57 -19.47
CA GLY A 68 -3.48 1.55 -20.37
C GLY A 68 -4.00 0.13 -20.53
N LEU A 69 -5.27 -0.08 -20.17
CA LEU A 69 -5.88 -1.41 -20.07
C LEU A 69 -5.89 -2.23 -21.39
N ASN A 70 -5.71 -1.57 -22.53
CA ASN A 70 -5.63 -2.17 -23.86
C ASN A 70 -4.20 -2.52 -24.30
N ARG A 71 -3.19 -2.20 -23.49
CA ARG A 71 -1.76 -2.44 -23.77
C ARG A 71 -1.17 -3.61 -22.98
N ILE A 72 -1.97 -4.24 -22.12
CA ILE A 72 -1.55 -5.31 -21.21
C ILE A 72 -2.18 -6.62 -21.71
N PRO A 73 -1.39 -7.69 -21.88
CA PRO A 73 -1.91 -9.03 -22.15
C PRO A 73 -2.93 -9.48 -21.09
N ASN A 74 -3.97 -10.20 -21.50
CA ASN A 74 -5.07 -10.58 -20.59
C ASN A 74 -4.62 -11.47 -19.43
N ASP A 75 -3.58 -12.26 -19.62
CA ASP A 75 -2.96 -13.14 -18.64
C ASP A 75 -2.10 -12.42 -17.59
N LEU A 76 -1.67 -11.18 -17.88
CA LEU A 76 -0.89 -10.34 -16.95
C LEU A 76 -1.73 -9.28 -16.25
N LYS A 77 -2.94 -9.04 -16.76
CA LYS A 77 -3.84 -8.02 -16.24
C LYS A 77 -4.47 -8.49 -14.92
N VAL A 78 -4.53 -7.61 -13.92
CA VAL A 78 -5.25 -7.92 -12.68
C VAL A 78 -6.76 -7.77 -12.88
N GLU A 79 -7.52 -8.66 -12.26
CA GLU A 79 -8.98 -8.55 -12.26
C GLU A 79 -9.41 -7.36 -11.38
N PRO A 80 -10.30 -6.47 -11.83
CA PRO A 80 -10.73 -5.34 -11.01
C PRO A 80 -11.64 -5.82 -9.87
N LYS A 81 -11.08 -5.93 -8.65
CA LYS A 81 -11.79 -6.32 -7.42
C LYS A 81 -12.03 -5.14 -6.49
N ILE A 82 -11.19 -4.11 -6.53
CA ILE A 82 -11.33 -2.93 -5.66
C ILE A 82 -12.10 -1.84 -6.39
N THR A 83 -13.34 -1.64 -5.99
CA THR A 83 -14.23 -0.62 -6.56
C THR A 83 -14.22 0.67 -5.73
N GLU A 84 -14.83 1.74 -6.24
CA GLU A 84 -14.92 3.02 -5.54
C GLU A 84 -15.56 2.91 -4.15
N GLU A 85 -16.42 1.91 -3.93
CA GLU A 85 -17.01 1.61 -2.61
C GLU A 85 -15.98 1.26 -1.54
N TRP A 86 -14.84 0.68 -1.96
CA TRP A 86 -13.74 0.25 -1.11
C TRP A 86 -12.65 1.31 -0.96
N THR A 87 -12.83 2.49 -1.57
CA THR A 87 -11.87 3.59 -1.53
C THR A 87 -12.37 4.75 -0.66
N HIS A 88 -11.44 5.48 -0.05
CA HIS A 88 -11.78 6.66 0.75
C HIS A 88 -12.42 7.75 -0.12
N PRO A 89 -13.53 8.39 0.32
CA PRO A 89 -14.15 8.31 1.65
C PRO A 89 -15.30 7.30 1.79
N ASN A 90 -15.63 6.53 0.75
CA ASN A 90 -16.80 5.64 0.73
C ASN A 90 -16.64 4.44 1.67
N ASP A 91 -15.42 3.93 1.77
CA ASP A 91 -15.07 2.77 2.58
C ASP A 91 -15.30 2.99 4.08
N ASN A 92 -15.04 4.20 4.56
CA ASN A 92 -15.23 4.57 5.96
C ASN A 92 -16.71 4.75 6.32
N LYS A 93 -17.51 5.36 5.44
CA LYS A 93 -18.95 5.57 5.71
C LYS A 93 -19.69 4.25 5.87
N LYS A 94 -19.49 3.32 4.92
CA LYS A 94 -20.13 2.00 4.92
C LYS A 94 -19.72 1.16 6.13
N ARG A 95 -18.41 1.07 6.44
CA ARG A 95 -17.93 0.34 7.63
C ARG A 95 -18.41 0.95 8.95
N LEU A 96 -18.50 2.28 9.03
CA LEU A 96 -19.05 2.95 10.21
C LEU A 96 -20.54 2.65 10.39
N GLU A 97 -21.31 2.61 9.30
CA GLU A 97 -22.72 2.23 9.32
C GLU A 97 -22.90 0.75 9.69
N GLU A 98 -22.14 -0.16 9.10
CA GLU A 98 -22.14 -1.60 9.43
C GLU A 98 -21.79 -1.84 10.90
N TYR A 99 -20.74 -1.19 11.42
CA TYR A 99 -20.35 -1.27 12.83
C TYR A 99 -21.43 -0.74 13.78
N ARG A 100 -22.06 0.40 13.42
CA ARG A 100 -23.16 0.98 14.21
C ARG A 100 -24.37 0.06 14.25
N ASN A 101 -24.71 -0.56 13.12
CA ASN A 101 -25.84 -1.49 13.04
C ASN A 101 -25.57 -2.78 13.81
N PHE A 102 -24.36 -3.33 13.73
CA PHE A 102 -23.94 -4.50 14.53
C PHE A 102 -23.96 -4.23 16.04
N LYS A 103 -23.59 -3.02 16.49
CA LYS A 103 -23.65 -2.66 17.91
C LYS A 103 -25.06 -2.42 18.46
N ASN A 104 -26.03 -2.19 17.58
CA ASN A 104 -27.42 -1.91 17.93
C ASN A 104 -28.34 -3.13 17.77
N SER A 105 -27.80 -4.29 17.38
CA SER A 105 -28.48 -5.61 17.33
C SER A 105 -28.04 -6.49 18.49
#